data_AF-A0A378QYE3-F1
#
_entry.id   AF-A0A378QYE3-F1
#
_cell.length_a   1.000
_cell.length_b   1.000
_cell.length_c   1.000
_cell.angle_alpha   90.00
_cell.angle_beta   90.00
_cell.angle_gamma   90.00
#
_symmetry.space_group_name_H-M   'P 1'
#
loop_
_entity.id
_entity.type
_entity.pdbx_description
1 polymer ?
#
loop_
_entity_poly.entity_id
_entity_poly.type
_entity_poly.pdbx_seq_one_letter_code
_entity_poly.pdbx_strand_id
1 'polypeptide(L)'
;MNQIKQLILSNSIDIATYSSYKNKLEIYLSSCQKKSKENTSNFLWRLVTLYNIKINFIKNFEYLKNGNFYESWCILETIEISLQNLINNSSKEFIDEYQVNFYKHYTQQWQSLFPYNIFFSMGFIASKFTCSICGHELRPRSLCNHRKGRIYDGELCFHICNQMDDILEVSIVDNPMQKCCIPMIDYDYSLVKYAVDRLYSPFDGWFCHKTKMKVERSKFHSVLSEALCPCHEHNKRFGECCFSKSQIEIPHVDFYFEKTFDESLPKFIFPY
;
A
#
# COMPACT_ATOMS: atom_id res chain seq x y z
N MET A 1 9.69 -14.12 23.88
CA MET A 1 10.45 -13.48 22.78
C MET A 1 10.69 -14.44 21.62
N ASN A 2 11.36 -15.60 21.81
CA ASN A 2 11.65 -16.53 20.70
C ASN A 2 10.42 -17.01 19.90
N GLN A 3 9.34 -17.43 20.57
CA GLN A 3 8.11 -17.85 19.87
C GLN A 3 7.45 -16.71 19.08
N ILE A 4 7.46 -15.48 19.62
CA ILE A 4 6.91 -14.29 18.95
C ILE A 4 7.69 -14.01 17.66
N LYS A 5 9.02 -14.07 17.72
CA LYS A 5 9.90 -13.88 16.57
C LYS A 5 9.70 -14.97 15.52
N GLN A 6 9.69 -16.24 15.93
CA GLN A 6 9.45 -17.37 15.02
C GLN A 6 8.11 -17.24 14.28
N LEU A 7 7.06 -16.81 14.98
CA LEU A 7 5.75 -16.61 14.39
C LEU A 7 5.71 -15.42 13.42
N ILE A 8 6.31 -14.28 13.77
CA ILE A 8 6.42 -13.13 12.84
C ILE A 8 7.18 -13.50 11.57
N LEU A 9 8.21 -14.33 11.67
CA LEU A 9 9.06 -14.73 10.55
C LEU A 9 8.51 -15.95 9.78
N SER A 10 7.45 -16.60 10.26
CA SER A 10 6.88 -17.76 9.56
C SER A 10 6.03 -17.31 8.36
N ASN A 11 5.85 -18.16 7.35
CA ASN A 11 4.95 -17.89 6.23
C ASN A 11 3.53 -18.43 6.47
N SER A 12 3.11 -18.54 7.73
CA SER A 12 1.74 -18.93 8.08
C SER A 12 0.74 -17.85 7.66
N ILE A 13 -0.45 -18.27 7.26
CA ILE A 13 -1.58 -17.38 6.89
C ILE A 13 -2.67 -17.33 7.97
N ASP A 14 -2.44 -17.92 9.14
CA ASP A 14 -3.43 -17.97 10.23
C ASP A 14 -3.58 -16.61 10.94
N ILE A 15 -4.50 -15.79 10.43
CA ILE A 15 -4.85 -14.48 10.99
C ILE A 15 -5.31 -14.58 12.45
N ALA A 16 -6.02 -15.65 12.84
CA ALA A 16 -6.55 -15.79 14.19
C ALA A 16 -5.39 -15.95 15.20
N THR A 17 -4.40 -16.76 14.86
CA THR A 17 -3.18 -16.90 15.66
C THR A 17 -2.42 -15.57 15.75
N TYR A 18 -2.20 -14.86 14.64
CA TYR A 18 -1.54 -13.56 14.66
C TYR A 18 -2.30 -12.54 15.53
N SER A 19 -3.62 -12.49 15.41
CA SER A 19 -4.47 -11.58 16.18
C SER A 19 -4.43 -11.89 17.68
N SER A 20 -4.44 -13.17 18.06
CA SER A 20 -4.32 -13.60 19.46
C SER A 20 -2.98 -13.16 20.08
N TYR A 21 -1.87 -13.35 19.36
CA TYR A 21 -0.55 -12.90 19.83
C TYR A 21 -0.42 -11.38 19.89
N LYS A 22 -0.95 -10.68 18.89
CA LYS A 22 -1.03 -9.21 18.90
C LYS A 22 -1.77 -8.71 20.14
N ASN A 23 -2.95 -9.25 20.46
CA ASN A 23 -3.72 -8.84 21.63
C ASN A 23 -2.93 -9.07 22.94
N LYS A 24 -2.21 -10.19 23.05
CA LYS A 24 -1.32 -10.45 24.20
C LYS A 24 -0.20 -9.41 24.32
N LEU A 25 0.37 -8.99 23.19
CA LEU A 25 1.39 -7.94 23.16
C LEU A 25 0.83 -6.57 23.54
N GLU A 26 -0.38 -6.23 23.11
CA GLU A 26 -1.07 -4.99 23.47
C GLU A 26 -1.37 -4.92 24.97
N ILE A 27 -1.86 -6.02 25.56
CA ILE A 27 -2.07 -6.11 27.02
C ILE A 27 -0.75 -5.90 27.77
N TYR A 28 0.34 -6.51 27.28
CA TYR A 28 1.65 -6.35 27.90
C TYR A 28 2.21 -4.94 27.72
N LEU A 29 2.01 -4.32 26.56
CA LEU A 29 2.35 -2.93 26.29
C LEU A 29 1.66 -2.00 27.30
N SER A 30 0.35 -2.12 27.48
CA SER A 30 -0.39 -1.32 28.45
C SER A 30 0.10 -1.51 29.90
N SER A 31 0.57 -2.72 30.25
CA SER A 31 1.19 -2.98 31.55
C SER A 31 2.55 -2.29 31.71
N CYS A 32 3.35 -2.25 30.65
CA CYS A 32 4.65 -1.56 30.63
C CYS A 32 4.50 -0.03 30.68
N GLN A 33 3.50 0.52 29.98
CA GLN A 33 3.16 1.94 30.00
C GLN A 33 2.83 2.44 31.40
N LYS A 34 1.98 1.70 32.14
CA LYS A 34 1.64 2.00 33.54
C LYS A 34 2.84 1.99 34.50
N LYS A 35 3.92 1.31 34.12
CA LYS A 35 5.17 1.22 34.89
C LYS A 35 6.26 2.17 34.36
N SER A 36 5.91 3.07 33.43
CA SER A 36 6.82 4.04 32.80
C SER A 36 8.09 3.38 32.22
N LYS A 37 7.93 2.20 31.60
CA LYS A 37 9.04 1.47 30.96
C LYS A 37 9.13 1.86 29.48
N GLU A 38 9.61 3.07 29.19
CA GLU A 38 9.58 3.65 27.85
C GLU A 38 10.23 2.74 26.78
N ASN A 39 11.50 2.33 27.00
CA ASN A 39 12.22 1.50 26.03
C ASN A 39 11.51 0.18 25.71
N THR A 40 10.93 -0.47 26.72
CA THR A 40 10.16 -1.71 26.54
C THR A 40 8.84 -1.43 25.81
N SER A 41 8.13 -0.36 26.15
CA SER A 41 6.87 0.03 25.52
C SER A 41 7.08 0.38 24.04
N ASN A 42 8.13 1.16 23.73
CA ASN A 42 8.53 1.48 22.36
C ASN A 42 8.89 0.24 21.55
N PHE A 43 9.57 -0.74 22.16
CA PHE A 43 9.84 -2.02 21.50
C PHE A 43 8.56 -2.83 21.24
N LEU A 44 7.64 -2.90 22.20
CA LEU A 44 6.37 -3.59 22.04
C LEU A 44 5.48 -2.94 20.97
N TRP A 45 5.45 -1.60 20.90
CA TRP A 45 4.74 -0.87 19.85
C TRP A 45 5.24 -1.27 18.44
N ARG A 46 6.56 -1.40 18.26
CA ARG A 46 7.14 -1.86 16.99
C ARG A 46 6.65 -3.27 16.62
N LEU A 47 6.63 -4.18 17.59
CA LEU A 47 6.13 -5.54 17.38
C LEU A 47 4.63 -5.54 17.04
N VAL A 48 3.80 -4.84 17.82
CA VAL A 48 2.35 -4.75 17.56
C VAL A 48 2.08 -4.17 16.17
N THR A 49 2.80 -3.12 15.79
CA THR A 49 2.71 -2.51 14.45
C THR A 49 3.08 -3.50 13.35
N LEU A 50 4.13 -4.30 13.56
CA LEU A 50 4.52 -5.34 12.60
C LEU A 50 3.49 -6.47 12.49
N TYR A 51 2.87 -6.90 13.60
CA TYR A 51 1.75 -7.84 13.56
C TYR A 51 0.56 -7.28 12.77
N ASN A 52 0.23 -6.00 12.94
CA ASN A 52 -0.81 -5.33 12.16
C ASN A 52 -0.48 -5.34 10.65
N ILE A 53 0.74 -4.98 10.28
CA ILE A 53 1.21 -5.04 8.89
C ILE A 53 1.03 -6.44 8.33
N LYS A 54 1.48 -7.46 9.06
CA LYS A 54 1.39 -8.85 8.60
C LYS A 54 -0.05 -9.33 8.43
N ILE A 55 -0.92 -9.08 9.41
CA ILE A 55 -2.35 -9.42 9.34
C ILE A 55 -2.98 -8.76 8.11
N ASN A 56 -2.73 -7.47 7.93
CA ASN A 56 -3.26 -6.71 6.79
C ASN A 56 -2.68 -7.21 5.46
N PHE A 57 -1.42 -7.64 5.43
CA PHE A 57 -0.80 -8.21 4.23
C PHE A 57 -1.46 -9.54 3.82
N ILE A 58 -1.84 -10.39 4.77
CA ILE A 58 -2.59 -11.62 4.49
C ILE A 58 -4.01 -11.28 4.01
N LYS A 59 -4.71 -10.37 4.70
CA LYS A 59 -6.04 -9.90 4.29
C LYS A 59 -6.04 -9.27 2.89
N ASN A 60 -4.99 -8.52 2.56
CA ASN A 60 -4.82 -7.94 1.24
C ASN A 60 -4.88 -9.02 0.16
N PHE A 61 -4.13 -10.11 0.36
CA PHE A 61 -4.10 -11.22 -0.58
C PHE A 61 -5.46 -11.91 -0.72
N GLU A 62 -6.19 -12.08 0.38
CA GLU A 62 -7.57 -12.59 0.34
C GLU A 62 -8.49 -11.67 -0.49
N TYR A 63 -8.39 -10.35 -0.31
CA TYR A 63 -9.15 -9.39 -1.12
C TYR A 63 -8.76 -9.44 -2.59
N LEU A 64 -7.47 -9.52 -2.91
CA LEU A 64 -7.00 -9.67 -4.29
C LEU A 64 -7.56 -10.95 -4.94
N LYS A 65 -7.51 -12.09 -4.23
CA LYS A 65 -8.06 -13.36 -4.73
C LYS A 65 -9.56 -13.33 -4.95
N ASN A 66 -10.29 -12.59 -4.12
CA ASN A 66 -11.74 -12.47 -4.21
C ASN A 66 -12.20 -11.37 -5.18
N GLY A 67 -11.29 -10.63 -5.81
CA GLY A 67 -11.64 -9.51 -6.70
C GLY A 67 -12.09 -8.23 -5.98
N ASN A 68 -11.89 -8.14 -4.66
CA ASN A 68 -12.20 -6.97 -3.84
C ASN A 68 -11.07 -5.93 -3.96
N PHE A 69 -10.91 -5.37 -5.17
CA PHE A 69 -9.75 -4.56 -5.52
C PHE A 69 -9.68 -3.23 -4.79
N TYR A 70 -10.82 -2.58 -4.54
CA TYR A 70 -10.85 -1.33 -3.80
C TYR A 70 -10.45 -1.53 -2.33
N GLU A 71 -10.98 -2.54 -1.67
CA GLU A 71 -10.63 -2.89 -0.29
C GLU A 71 -9.15 -3.29 -0.19
N SER A 72 -8.66 -4.04 -1.17
CA SER A 72 -7.24 -4.37 -1.29
C SER A 72 -6.37 -3.10 -1.35
N TRP A 73 -6.72 -2.13 -2.22
CA TRP A 73 -6.02 -0.86 -2.34
C TRP A 73 -5.99 -0.08 -1.03
N CYS A 74 -7.13 0.00 -0.34
CA CYS A 74 -7.23 0.69 0.94
C CYS A 74 -6.34 0.04 2.01
N ILE A 75 -6.27 -1.29 2.02
CA ILE A 75 -5.37 -2.03 2.90
C ILE A 75 -3.91 -1.76 2.54
N LEU A 76 -3.53 -1.70 1.26
CA LEU A 76 -2.16 -1.41 0.84
C LEU A 76 -1.71 -0.02 1.32
N GLU A 77 -2.55 1.00 1.20
CA GLU A 77 -2.26 2.32 1.78
C GLU A 77 -2.07 2.23 3.30
N THR A 78 -2.95 1.51 4.00
CA THR A 78 -2.83 1.32 5.44
C THR A 78 -1.51 0.65 5.83
N ILE A 79 -1.07 -0.36 5.06
CA ILE A 79 0.22 -1.04 5.24
C ILE A 79 1.38 -0.06 4.98
N GLU A 80 1.33 0.72 3.90
CA GLU A 80 2.35 1.71 3.54
C GLU A 80 2.55 2.75 4.66
N ILE A 81 1.45 3.32 5.19
CA ILE A 81 1.50 4.27 6.30
C ILE A 81 2.10 3.62 7.55
N SER A 82 1.67 2.38 7.85
CA SER A 82 2.18 1.62 9.01
C SER A 82 3.68 1.32 8.87
N LEU A 83 4.13 0.94 7.68
CA LEU A 83 5.54 0.69 7.37
C LEU A 83 6.38 1.96 7.51
N GLN A 84 5.89 3.09 6.99
CA GLN A 84 6.59 4.37 7.12
C GLN A 84 6.78 4.76 8.59
N ASN A 85 5.73 4.61 9.40
CA ASN A 85 5.79 4.86 10.84
C ASN A 85 6.73 3.89 11.56
N LEU A 86 6.68 2.60 11.23
CA LEU A 86 7.54 1.57 11.81
C LEU A 86 9.02 1.83 11.49
N ILE A 87 9.34 2.06 10.22
CA ILE A 87 10.70 2.32 9.73
C ILE A 87 11.27 3.58 10.39
N ASN A 88 10.50 4.66 10.45
CA ASN A 88 10.93 5.91 11.08
C ASN A 88 11.25 5.75 12.57
N ASN A 89 10.69 4.74 13.25
CA ASN A 89 10.85 4.50 14.68
C ASN A 89 11.61 3.21 15.02
N SER A 90 12.34 2.66 14.06
CA SER A 90 13.12 1.42 14.22
C SER A 90 14.57 1.62 13.84
N SER A 91 15.46 0.81 14.45
CA SER A 91 16.85 0.74 14.02
C SER A 91 16.99 -0.15 12.78
N LYS A 92 18.15 -0.08 12.12
CA LYS A 92 18.44 -0.95 10.97
C LYS A 92 18.40 -2.43 11.36
N GLU A 93 18.94 -2.76 12.54
CA GLU A 93 18.97 -4.12 13.07
C GLU A 93 17.56 -4.69 13.23
N PHE A 94 16.61 -3.89 13.73
CA PHE A 94 15.21 -4.32 13.83
C PHE A 94 14.58 -4.54 12.44
N ILE A 95 14.83 -3.63 11.50
CA ILE A 95 14.29 -3.73 10.12
C ILE A 95 14.79 -5.01 9.44
N ASP A 96 16.07 -5.32 9.57
CA ASP A 96 16.71 -6.49 8.97
C ASP A 96 16.29 -7.78 9.71
N GLU A 97 16.30 -7.78 11.05
CA GLU A 97 15.94 -8.94 11.88
C GLU A 97 14.51 -9.43 11.62
N TYR A 98 13.58 -8.51 11.42
CA TYR A 98 12.16 -8.79 11.22
C TYR A 98 11.70 -8.70 9.76
N GLN A 99 12.65 -8.58 8.83
CA GLN A 99 12.40 -8.55 7.39
C GLN A 99 11.36 -7.50 6.96
N VAL A 100 11.37 -6.31 7.58
CA VAL A 100 10.36 -5.26 7.30
C VAL A 100 10.40 -4.82 5.82
N ASN A 101 11.56 -4.89 5.19
CA ASN A 101 11.74 -4.55 3.78
C ASN A 101 10.97 -5.49 2.82
N PHE A 102 10.67 -6.73 3.23
CA PHE A 102 9.82 -7.63 2.47
C PHE A 102 8.45 -7.01 2.23
N TYR A 103 7.76 -6.60 3.31
CA TYR A 103 6.43 -6.01 3.22
C TYR A 103 6.45 -4.68 2.45
N LYS A 104 7.49 -3.87 2.64
CA LYS A 104 7.66 -2.61 1.88
C LYS A 104 7.75 -2.88 0.38
N HIS A 105 8.61 -3.80 -0.03
CA HIS A 105 8.80 -4.14 -1.43
C HIS A 105 7.50 -4.64 -2.07
N TYR A 106 6.83 -5.63 -1.46
CA TYR A 106 5.61 -6.19 -2.03
C TYR A 106 4.42 -5.23 -2.00
N THR A 107 4.31 -4.37 -0.98
CA THR A 107 3.27 -3.32 -0.96
C THR A 107 3.42 -2.38 -2.16
N GLN A 108 4.66 -1.93 -2.43
CA GLN A 108 4.95 -1.07 -3.58
C GLN A 108 4.73 -1.78 -4.92
N GLN A 109 5.14 -3.05 -5.04
CA GLN A 109 4.91 -3.83 -6.25
C GLN A 109 3.41 -3.97 -6.53
N TRP A 110 2.61 -4.37 -5.54
CA TRP A 110 1.16 -4.45 -5.69
C TRP A 110 0.56 -3.11 -6.10
N GLN A 111 0.88 -2.03 -5.38
CA GLN A 111 0.37 -0.70 -5.70
C GLN A 111 0.70 -0.27 -7.14
N SER A 112 1.85 -0.68 -7.67
CA SER A 112 2.29 -0.31 -9.03
C SER A 112 1.48 -0.97 -10.16
N LEU A 113 0.73 -2.02 -9.85
CA LEU A 113 -0.15 -2.75 -10.78
C LEU A 113 -1.57 -2.18 -10.82
N PHE A 114 -1.98 -1.43 -9.80
CA PHE A 114 -3.31 -0.83 -9.77
C PHE A 114 -3.43 0.28 -10.84
N PRO A 115 -4.60 0.39 -11.49
CA PRO A 115 -4.82 1.32 -12.59
C PRO A 115 -5.10 2.77 -12.15
N TYR A 116 -4.91 3.09 -10.88
CA TYR A 116 -5.24 4.42 -10.34
C TYR A 116 -4.15 5.44 -10.68
N ASN A 117 -4.55 6.50 -11.36
CA ASN A 117 -3.70 7.62 -11.77
C ASN A 117 -4.31 8.98 -11.42
N ILE A 118 -5.53 8.99 -10.88
CA ILE A 118 -6.30 10.17 -10.51
C ILE A 118 -6.93 9.94 -9.15
N PHE A 119 -6.82 10.93 -8.28
CA PHE A 119 -7.29 10.91 -6.91
C PHE A 119 -7.94 12.23 -6.53
N PHE A 120 -8.77 12.21 -5.49
CA PHE A 120 -9.36 13.39 -4.88
C PHE A 120 -8.59 13.78 -3.62
N SER A 121 -8.21 15.04 -3.51
CA SER A 121 -7.56 15.60 -2.34
C SER A 121 -8.37 16.79 -1.82
N MET A 122 -8.57 16.85 -0.51
CA MET A 122 -9.32 17.93 0.13
C MET A 122 -8.38 19.05 0.60
N GLY A 123 -8.77 20.30 0.32
CA GLY A 123 -8.20 21.49 0.96
C GLY A 123 -9.17 22.02 2.02
N PHE A 124 -8.67 22.27 3.23
CA PHE A 124 -9.50 22.74 4.35
C PHE A 124 -8.72 23.65 5.31
N ILE A 125 -9.44 24.44 6.09
CA ILE A 125 -8.91 25.27 7.19
C ILE A 125 -9.15 24.56 8.51
N ALA A 126 -8.11 24.48 9.33
CA ALA A 126 -8.19 23.95 10.69
C ALA A 126 -7.43 24.86 11.65
N SER A 127 -8.10 25.30 12.73
CA SER A 127 -7.57 26.24 13.70
C SER A 127 -6.99 25.59 14.96
N LYS A 128 -7.41 24.37 15.30
CA LYS A 128 -7.03 23.73 16.57
C LYS A 128 -6.45 22.34 16.38
N PHE A 129 -5.21 22.19 16.85
CA PHE A 129 -4.52 20.92 16.90
C PHE A 129 -4.08 20.59 18.33
N THR A 130 -4.13 19.33 18.72
CA THR A 130 -3.54 18.84 19.98
C THR A 130 -2.55 17.71 19.72
N CYS A 131 -1.52 17.62 20.57
CA CYS A 131 -0.62 16.48 20.59
C CYS A 131 -1.34 15.25 21.16
N SER A 132 -1.29 14.11 20.48
CA SER A 132 -1.91 12.86 20.95
C SER A 132 -1.27 12.28 22.22
N ILE A 133 -0.02 12.65 22.53
CA ILE A 133 0.72 12.11 23.68
C ILE A 133 0.41 12.88 24.97
N CYS A 134 0.42 14.21 24.93
CA CYS A 134 0.26 15.05 26.13
C CYS A 134 -0.98 15.95 26.14
N GLY A 135 -1.77 15.95 25.06
CA GLY A 135 -2.95 16.81 24.93
C GLY A 135 -2.66 18.30 24.76
N HIS A 136 -1.38 18.70 24.69
CA HIS A 136 -0.99 20.10 24.53
C HIS A 136 -1.57 20.70 23.24
N GLU A 137 -2.15 21.89 23.35
CA GLU A 137 -2.68 22.64 22.21
C GLU A 137 -1.53 23.26 21.40
N LEU A 138 -1.40 22.82 20.15
CA LEU A 138 -0.29 23.20 19.27
C LEU A 138 -0.61 24.53 18.59
N ARG A 139 0.22 25.55 18.83
CA ARG A 139 0.16 26.87 18.18
C ARG A 139 1.53 27.21 17.57
N PRO A 140 1.63 28.11 16.57
CA PRO A 140 2.90 28.47 15.94
C PRO A 140 4.03 28.87 16.91
N ARG A 141 3.68 29.42 18.08
CA ARG A 141 4.61 29.81 19.15
C ARG A 141 4.49 28.98 20.43
N SER A 142 3.67 27.92 20.42
CA SER A 142 3.47 27.04 21.57
C SER A 142 3.45 25.59 21.09
N LEU A 143 4.62 24.95 21.20
CA LEU A 143 4.83 23.56 20.83
C LEU A 143 5.17 22.75 22.09
N CYS A 144 4.73 21.49 22.11
CA CYS A 144 5.21 20.54 23.12
C CYS A 144 6.55 19.91 22.68
N ASN A 145 7.20 19.19 23.60
CA ASN A 145 8.46 18.51 23.34
C ASN A 145 8.31 17.24 22.46
N HIS A 146 7.09 16.78 22.19
CA HIS A 146 6.84 15.61 21.34
C HIS A 146 6.88 15.97 19.86
N ARG A 147 7.57 15.14 19.07
CA ARG A 147 7.68 15.29 17.63
C ARG A 147 6.67 14.40 16.92
N LYS A 148 5.86 14.97 16.02
CA LYS A 148 4.95 14.22 15.14
C LYS A 148 5.67 13.07 14.43
N GLY A 149 5.07 11.89 14.44
CA GLY A 149 5.61 10.68 13.83
C GLY A 149 6.71 9.98 14.64
N ARG A 150 6.95 10.39 15.90
CA ARG A 150 7.85 9.70 16.83
C ARG A 150 7.08 8.97 17.93
N ILE A 151 7.64 7.86 18.40
CA ILE A 151 7.07 7.06 19.47
C ILE A 151 7.54 7.54 20.84
N TYR A 152 6.62 7.56 21.80
CA TYR A 152 6.84 7.92 23.20
C TYR A 152 6.00 6.95 24.05
N ASP A 153 6.63 6.28 25.02
CA ASP A 153 5.98 5.27 25.86
C ASP A 153 5.10 4.26 25.09
N GLY A 154 5.56 3.83 23.92
CA GLY A 154 4.84 2.87 23.08
C GLY A 154 3.58 3.43 22.42
N GLU A 155 3.48 4.75 22.26
CA GLU A 155 2.43 5.42 21.49
C GLU A 155 3.04 6.31 20.42
N LEU A 156 2.42 6.37 19.24
CA LEU A 156 2.88 7.21 18.15
C LEU A 156 2.30 8.63 18.30
N CYS A 157 3.15 9.66 18.23
CA CYS A 157 2.72 11.04 18.32
C CYS A 157 2.06 11.50 17.01
N PHE A 158 0.79 11.88 17.11
CA PHE A 158 0.00 12.54 16.07
C PHE A 158 -0.40 13.95 16.51
N HIS A 159 -0.70 14.78 15.53
CA HIS A 159 -1.39 16.04 15.75
C HIS A 159 -2.85 15.83 15.38
N ILE A 160 -3.73 15.82 16.38
CA ILE A 160 -5.17 15.62 16.21
C ILE A 160 -5.78 16.96 15.83
N CYS A 161 -6.46 17.03 14.69
CA CYS A 161 -7.28 18.17 14.33
C CYS A 161 -8.58 18.13 15.14
N ASN A 162 -8.78 19.06 16.07
CA ASN A 162 -9.98 19.12 16.91
C ASN A 162 -11.06 20.02 16.35
N GLN A 163 -10.69 20.92 15.44
CA GLN A 163 -11.61 21.87 14.84
C GLN A 163 -11.22 22.12 13.39
N MET A 164 -12.09 21.66 12.50
CA MET A 164 -12.08 21.98 11.07
C MET A 164 -13.06 23.14 10.88
N ASP A 165 -12.56 24.28 10.42
CA ASP A 165 -13.34 25.51 10.34
C ASP A 165 -14.07 25.64 9.00
N ASP A 166 -13.43 25.21 7.91
CA ASP A 166 -13.99 25.32 6.57
C ASP A 166 -13.38 24.30 5.60
N ILE A 167 -14.15 23.89 4.60
CA ILE A 167 -13.68 23.06 3.47
C ILE A 167 -13.59 23.98 2.25
N LEU A 168 -12.38 24.15 1.73
CA LEU A 168 -12.10 25.10 0.65
C LEU A 168 -12.30 24.49 -0.73
N GLU A 169 -11.81 23.26 -0.90
CA GLU A 169 -11.77 22.62 -2.22
C GLU A 169 -11.70 21.10 -2.13
N VAL A 170 -12.08 20.47 -3.23
CA VAL A 170 -11.71 19.10 -3.57
C VAL A 170 -11.02 19.14 -4.93
N SER A 171 -9.74 18.83 -4.93
CA SER A 171 -8.84 18.90 -6.08
C SER A 171 -8.59 17.52 -6.66
N ILE A 172 -8.47 17.46 -7.99
CA ILE A 172 -8.09 16.25 -8.72
C ILE A 172 -6.56 16.24 -8.85
N VAL A 173 -5.91 15.21 -8.33
CA VAL A 173 -4.44 15.10 -8.25
C VAL A 173 -3.94 13.74 -8.71
N ASP A 174 -2.69 13.67 -9.13
CA ASP A 174 -1.99 12.43 -9.52
C ASP A 174 -1.20 11.79 -8.35
N ASN A 175 -0.83 12.59 -7.35
CA ASN A 175 -0.05 12.16 -6.18
C ASN A 175 -0.70 12.62 -4.85
N PRO A 176 -1.68 11.87 -4.32
CA PRO A 176 -2.39 12.25 -3.10
C PRO A 176 -1.63 11.84 -1.83
N MET A 177 -1.94 12.52 -0.71
CA MET A 177 -1.64 11.99 0.62
C MET A 177 -2.58 10.85 1.04
N GLN A 178 -3.83 10.88 0.56
CA GLN A 178 -4.87 9.87 0.81
C GLN A 178 -5.17 9.12 -0.49
N LYS A 179 -4.56 7.95 -0.65
CA LYS A 179 -4.64 7.14 -1.88
C LYS A 179 -6.00 6.46 -2.05
N CYS A 180 -6.76 6.20 -0.98
CA CYS A 180 -8.10 5.61 -1.06
C CYS A 180 -9.14 6.49 -1.78
N CYS A 181 -8.91 7.80 -1.87
CA CYS A 181 -9.86 8.73 -2.45
C CYS A 181 -9.78 8.72 -3.98
N ILE A 182 -10.36 7.71 -4.62
CA ILE A 182 -10.37 7.54 -6.08
C ILE A 182 -11.76 7.79 -6.69
N PRO A 183 -11.85 8.18 -7.97
CA PRO A 183 -13.09 8.14 -8.74
C PRO A 183 -13.68 6.73 -8.77
N MET A 184 -15.00 6.59 -8.62
CA MET A 184 -15.67 5.28 -8.74
C MET A 184 -16.10 5.06 -10.19
N ILE A 185 -15.16 4.57 -11.00
CA ILE A 185 -15.36 4.22 -12.41
C ILE A 185 -14.93 2.78 -12.67
N ASP A 186 -15.27 2.25 -13.85
CA ASP A 186 -14.86 0.91 -14.25
C ASP A 186 -13.37 0.89 -14.60
N TYR A 187 -12.57 0.36 -13.68
CA TYR A 187 -11.13 0.20 -13.82
C TYR A 187 -10.77 -1.20 -14.36
N ASP A 188 -9.71 -1.25 -15.18
CA ASP A 188 -9.13 -2.51 -15.64
C ASP A 188 -8.10 -3.05 -14.62
N TYR A 189 -8.48 -4.10 -13.89
CA TYR A 189 -7.63 -4.79 -12.93
C TYR A 189 -6.91 -6.02 -13.53
N SER A 190 -6.84 -6.15 -14.85
CA SER A 190 -6.27 -7.34 -15.53
C SER A 190 -4.83 -7.64 -15.09
N LEU A 191 -4.00 -6.62 -14.86
CA LEU A 191 -2.63 -6.81 -14.36
C LEU A 191 -2.59 -7.36 -12.93
N VAL A 192 -3.42 -6.82 -12.04
CA VAL A 192 -3.54 -7.28 -10.65
C VAL A 192 -4.04 -8.72 -10.62
N LYS A 193 -5.07 -9.01 -11.43
CA LYS A 193 -5.64 -10.35 -11.59
C LYS A 193 -4.62 -11.34 -12.15
N TYR A 194 -3.87 -10.95 -13.18
CA TYR A 194 -2.81 -11.77 -13.75
C TYR A 194 -1.78 -12.19 -12.71
N ALA A 195 -1.34 -11.26 -11.86
CA ALA A 195 -0.40 -11.55 -10.80
C ALA A 195 -1.00 -12.47 -9.74
N VAL A 196 -2.16 -12.10 -9.16
CA VAL A 196 -2.71 -12.83 -8.01
C VAL A 196 -3.17 -14.25 -8.39
N ASP A 197 -3.69 -14.48 -9.59
CA ASP A 197 -4.15 -15.81 -10.03
C ASP A 197 -3.01 -16.84 -10.05
N ARG A 198 -1.76 -16.39 -10.18
CA ARG A 198 -0.55 -17.24 -10.27
C ARG A 198 0.17 -17.45 -8.94
N LEU A 199 -0.32 -16.84 -7.86
CA LEU A 199 0.24 -16.97 -6.52
C LEU A 199 -0.65 -17.89 -5.67
N TYR A 200 -0.06 -18.78 -4.89
CA TYR A 200 -0.80 -19.64 -3.96
C TYR A 200 -0.85 -19.05 -2.55
N SER A 201 0.15 -18.25 -2.19
CA SER A 201 0.31 -17.64 -0.87
C SER A 201 0.69 -16.16 -1.00
N PRO A 202 0.31 -15.30 -0.03
CA PRO A 202 0.80 -13.91 0.05
C PRO A 202 2.34 -13.82 0.12
N PHE A 203 3.00 -14.90 0.55
CA PHE A 203 4.45 -14.95 0.72
C PHE A 203 5.18 -15.59 -0.46
N ASP A 204 4.48 -15.93 -1.53
CA ASP A 204 5.11 -16.44 -2.75
C ASP A 204 5.89 -15.33 -3.44
N GLY A 205 7.13 -15.64 -3.83
CA GLY A 205 8.00 -14.65 -4.46
C GLY A 205 7.61 -14.34 -5.90
N TRP A 206 7.52 -13.06 -6.21
CA TRP A 206 7.27 -12.58 -7.57
C TRP A 206 7.76 -11.15 -7.76
N PHE A 207 8.02 -10.78 -9.01
CA PHE A 207 8.32 -9.40 -9.37
C PHE A 207 7.84 -9.07 -10.77
N CYS A 208 7.68 -7.78 -11.03
CA CYS A 208 7.29 -7.30 -12.35
C CYS A 208 8.18 -6.16 -12.86
N HIS A 209 8.37 -6.12 -14.18
CA HIS A 209 9.06 -5.03 -14.86
C HIS A 209 8.16 -4.39 -15.89
N LYS A 210 8.02 -3.06 -15.82
CA LYS A 210 7.34 -2.28 -16.85
C LYS A 210 8.27 -2.16 -18.06
N THR A 211 7.83 -2.72 -19.18
CA THR A 211 8.56 -2.74 -20.45
C THR A 211 7.68 -2.17 -21.56
N LYS A 212 8.18 -2.22 -22.79
CA LYS A 212 7.41 -1.88 -24.00
C LYS A 212 7.48 -3.05 -24.95
N MET A 213 6.39 -3.31 -25.66
CA MET A 213 6.31 -4.38 -26.65
C MET A 213 5.80 -3.83 -27.98
N LYS A 214 6.44 -4.23 -29.08
CA LYS A 214 5.96 -3.91 -30.43
C LYS A 214 4.93 -4.93 -30.87
N VAL A 215 3.78 -4.43 -31.30
CA VAL A 215 2.66 -5.24 -31.75
C VAL A 215 2.23 -4.75 -33.13
N GLU A 216 1.88 -5.68 -34.01
CA GLU A 216 1.35 -5.31 -35.31
C GLU A 216 0.06 -4.50 -35.16
N ARG A 217 -0.09 -3.45 -35.99
CA ARG A 217 -1.32 -2.64 -36.06
C ARG A 217 -2.56 -3.51 -36.28
N SER A 218 -2.39 -4.66 -36.93
CA SER A 218 -3.46 -5.62 -37.20
C SER A 218 -4.17 -6.16 -35.96
N LYS A 219 -3.57 -6.05 -34.77
CA LYS A 219 -4.24 -6.44 -33.52
C LYS A 219 -5.18 -5.38 -32.95
N PHE A 220 -5.21 -4.17 -33.53
CA PHE A 220 -6.00 -3.04 -33.06
C PHE A 220 -7.07 -2.60 -34.06
N HIS A 221 -7.52 -3.50 -34.94
CA HIS A 221 -8.57 -3.18 -35.92
C HIS A 221 -9.91 -2.78 -35.28
N SER A 222 -10.18 -3.25 -34.05
CA SER A 222 -11.37 -2.90 -33.27
C SER A 222 -11.27 -1.52 -32.60
N VAL A 223 -10.08 -0.92 -32.53
CA VAL A 223 -9.87 0.37 -31.86
C VAL A 223 -10.22 1.52 -32.81
N LEU A 224 -11.18 2.34 -32.38
CA LEU A 224 -11.64 3.52 -33.13
C LEU A 224 -10.55 4.59 -33.22
N SER A 225 -10.59 5.40 -34.28
CA SER A 225 -9.65 6.51 -34.50
C SER A 225 -9.72 7.56 -33.38
N GLU A 226 -10.91 7.76 -32.82
CA GLU A 226 -11.21 8.74 -31.77
C GLU A 226 -10.84 8.25 -30.36
N ALA A 227 -10.64 6.94 -30.19
CA ALA A 227 -10.25 6.34 -28.92
C ALA A 227 -8.82 6.79 -28.53
N LEU A 228 -8.47 6.63 -27.25
CA LEU A 228 -7.09 6.84 -26.80
C LEU A 228 -6.14 5.88 -27.54
N CYS A 229 -4.98 6.39 -27.93
CA CYS A 229 -4.00 5.59 -28.65
C CYS A 229 -3.48 4.44 -27.77
N PRO A 230 -3.44 3.18 -28.25
CA PRO A 230 -2.98 2.03 -27.47
C PRO A 230 -1.52 2.12 -26.98
N CYS A 231 -0.70 3.00 -27.56
CA CYS A 231 0.65 3.25 -27.06
C CYS A 231 0.67 4.00 -25.72
N HIS A 232 -0.43 4.67 -25.36
CA HIS A 232 -0.55 5.55 -24.18
C HIS A 232 0.51 6.67 -24.12
N GLU A 233 1.26 6.89 -25.21
CA GLU A 233 2.23 7.98 -25.30
C GLU A 233 1.49 9.29 -25.57
N HIS A 234 1.60 10.23 -24.63
CA HIS A 234 1.09 11.61 -24.74
C HIS A 234 -0.43 11.80 -24.67
N ASN A 235 -1.20 10.79 -24.23
CA ASN A 235 -2.67 10.87 -24.10
C ASN A 235 -3.39 11.37 -25.38
N LYS A 236 -2.84 11.03 -26.56
CA LYS A 236 -3.40 11.41 -27.86
C LYS A 236 -4.44 10.40 -28.34
N ARG A 237 -5.32 10.85 -29.24
CA ARG A 237 -6.24 9.97 -29.97
C ARG A 237 -5.47 9.04 -30.91
N PHE A 238 -6.01 7.86 -31.17
CA PHE A 238 -5.35 6.84 -31.97
C PHE A 238 -5.04 7.33 -33.39
N GLY A 239 -6.05 7.93 -34.05
CA GLY A 239 -5.97 8.56 -35.37
C GLY A 239 -4.82 9.54 -35.55
N GLU A 240 -4.53 10.29 -34.49
CA GLU A 240 -3.52 11.37 -34.48
C GLU A 240 -2.13 10.88 -34.03
N CYS A 241 -1.99 9.61 -33.66
CA CYS A 241 -0.78 9.09 -33.02
C CYS A 241 -0.16 7.90 -33.77
N CYS A 242 -0.70 6.69 -33.57
CA CYS A 242 -0.13 5.46 -34.13
C CYS A 242 -0.97 4.86 -35.27
N PHE A 243 -2.08 5.48 -35.68
CA PHE A 243 -3.03 4.90 -36.64
C PHE A 243 -2.40 4.47 -37.96
N SER A 244 -1.44 5.26 -38.47
CA SER A 244 -0.76 4.99 -39.74
C SER A 244 0.52 4.14 -39.58
N LYS A 245 0.89 3.74 -38.36
CA LYS A 245 2.10 2.93 -38.12
C LYS A 245 1.79 1.46 -38.40
N SER A 246 2.74 0.74 -39.00
CA SER A 246 2.63 -0.71 -39.22
C SER A 246 2.74 -1.52 -37.92
N GLN A 247 3.51 -1.01 -36.96
CA GLN A 247 3.67 -1.55 -35.62
C GLN A 247 3.45 -0.46 -34.58
N ILE A 248 2.83 -0.82 -33.47
CA ILE A 248 2.54 0.04 -32.33
C ILE A 248 3.35 -0.49 -31.16
N GLU A 249 4.14 0.39 -30.56
CA GLU A 249 4.82 0.10 -29.30
C GLU A 249 3.86 0.41 -28.16
N ILE A 250 3.51 -0.61 -27.37
CA ILE A 250 2.55 -0.48 -26.26
C ILE A 250 3.23 -0.72 -24.91
N PRO A 251 2.69 -0.14 -23.81
CA PRO A 251 3.10 -0.51 -22.47
C PRO A 251 2.91 -2.00 -22.24
N HIS A 252 3.89 -2.64 -21.62
CA HIS A 252 3.90 -4.06 -21.30
C HIS A 252 4.38 -4.27 -19.86
N VAL A 253 3.95 -5.37 -19.23
CA VAL A 253 4.43 -5.75 -17.91
C VAL A 253 4.88 -7.21 -17.96
N ASP A 254 6.17 -7.41 -17.77
CA ASP A 254 6.77 -8.74 -17.63
C ASP A 254 6.66 -9.18 -16.16
N PHE A 255 6.14 -10.39 -15.94
CA PHE A 255 6.04 -11.00 -14.61
C PHE A 255 6.97 -12.18 -14.48
N TYR A 256 7.60 -12.27 -13.31
CA TYR A 256 8.46 -13.38 -12.91
C TYR A 256 7.93 -13.94 -11.60
N PHE A 257 7.72 -15.25 -11.58
CA PHE A 257 7.23 -15.99 -10.41
C PHE A 257 8.29 -16.99 -9.99
N GLU A 258 8.61 -17.04 -8.69
CA GLU A 258 9.58 -18.00 -8.16
C GLU A 258 9.05 -19.43 -8.17
N LYS A 259 7.73 -19.59 -8.08
CA LYS A 259 7.03 -20.88 -8.12
C LYS A 259 6.35 -21.07 -9.47
N THR A 260 6.22 -22.33 -9.88
CA THR A 260 5.41 -22.70 -11.04
C THR A 260 3.92 -22.49 -10.74
N PHE A 261 3.21 -21.91 -11.69
CA PHE A 261 1.76 -21.70 -11.62
C PHE A 261 1.03 -22.63 -12.59
N ASP A 262 -0.30 -22.71 -12.47
CA ASP A 262 -1.14 -23.55 -13.31
C ASP A 262 -0.93 -23.25 -14.80
N GLU A 263 -0.53 -24.26 -15.57
CA GLU A 263 -0.26 -24.18 -17.01
C GLU A 263 -1.53 -23.89 -17.83
N SER A 264 -2.72 -24.08 -17.25
CA SER A 264 -3.99 -23.73 -17.88
C SER A 264 -4.18 -22.21 -18.02
N LEU A 265 -3.49 -21.41 -17.21
CA LEU A 265 -3.59 -19.96 -17.23
C LEU A 265 -2.92 -19.38 -18.48
N PRO A 266 -3.52 -18.36 -19.12
CA PRO A 266 -2.98 -17.79 -20.35
C PRO A 266 -1.59 -17.19 -20.11
N LYS A 267 -0.59 -17.58 -20.89
CA LYS A 267 0.78 -17.04 -20.75
C LYS A 267 0.89 -15.56 -21.10
N PHE A 268 -0.09 -15.03 -21.81
CA PHE A 268 -0.10 -13.66 -22.30
C PHE A 268 -1.54 -13.14 -22.28
N ILE A 269 -1.75 -11.94 -21.74
CA ILE A 269 -3.03 -11.23 -21.78
C ILE A 269 -2.84 -9.96 -22.61
N PHE A 270 -3.70 -9.80 -23.61
CA PHE A 270 -3.77 -8.57 -24.38
C PHE A 270 -5.00 -7.77 -23.95
N PRO A 271 -4.87 -6.47 -23.64
CA PRO A 271 -5.97 -5.68 -23.08
C PRO A 271 -7.05 -5.26 -24.10
N TYR A 272 -7.03 -5.77 -25.34
CA TYR A 272 -7.95 -5.37 -26.42
C TYR A 272 -8.37 -6.55 -27.30
#